data_AF-A0A367IKE7-F1
#
_entry.id   AF-A0A367IKE7-F1
#
_cell.length_a   1.000
_cell.length_b   1.000
_cell.length_c   1.000
_cell.angle_alpha   90.00
_cell.angle_beta   90.00
_cell.angle_gamma   90.00
#
_symmetry.space_group_name_H-M   'P 1'
#
loop_
_entity.id
_entity.type
_entity.pdbx_description
1 polymer ?
#
loop_
_entity_poly.entity_id
_entity_poly.type
_entity_poly.pdbx_seq_one_letter_code
_entity_poly.pdbx_strand_id
1 'polypeptide(L)'
;MEKKSQRKRDKFWNLLGHLKHTTHTTKTHDEQAQITYLSTYAQHHFGKSLGSDFFASLLEDNEWDLKRALGDLSDYEEASHGILIEPPAEQQQLSLLGPENDGGTSCYIDSLLFAMYISNTAFDPLLTYDILPSDNEIKIQLQTVMRLFVNKLRKGHFISASYVHCFRKVLEEAAWHGKDSNGNWSQEDTSELFMFITEIFDLPYLPFQIRLFHGANHDMNDDRVMTDRTITLAIQDQQNKRLRLEDMLLDYFYNNVITGIKRE
;
A
#
# COMPACT_ATOMS: atom_id res chain seq x y z
N MET A 1 -24.39 -16.56 3.32
CA MET A 1 -23.27 -15.77 2.74
C MET A 1 -22.12 -15.56 3.73
N GLU A 2 -22.38 -15.41 5.04
CA GLU A 2 -21.34 -15.22 6.08
C GLU A 2 -20.23 -16.27 6.09
N LYS A 3 -20.55 -17.57 6.03
CA LYS A 3 -19.54 -18.65 6.07
C LYS A 3 -18.48 -18.60 4.96
N LYS A 4 -18.81 -18.04 3.78
CA LYS A 4 -17.82 -17.88 2.68
C LYS A 4 -16.92 -16.66 2.90
N SER A 5 -17.46 -15.56 3.44
CA SER A 5 -16.68 -14.37 3.82
C SER A 5 -15.69 -14.72 4.95
N GLN A 6 -16.15 -15.49 5.94
CA GLN A 6 -15.34 -15.91 7.08
C GLN A 6 -14.15 -16.79 6.67
N ARG A 7 -14.39 -17.81 5.82
CA ARG A 7 -13.34 -18.67 5.24
C ARG A 7 -12.27 -17.91 4.44
N LYS A 8 -12.64 -16.81 3.78
CA LYS A 8 -11.71 -15.97 2.99
C LYS A 8 -10.84 -15.09 3.89
N ARG A 9 -11.44 -14.51 4.94
CA ARG A 9 -10.70 -13.81 6.00
C ARG A 9 -9.70 -14.75 6.67
N ASP A 10 -10.03 -16.03 6.85
CA ASP A 10 -9.13 -17.01 7.48
C ASP A 10 -7.88 -17.34 6.62
N LYS A 11 -7.97 -17.24 5.27
CA LYS A 11 -6.77 -17.38 4.40
C LYS A 11 -5.76 -16.26 4.62
N PHE A 12 -6.24 -15.03 4.85
CA PHE A 12 -5.40 -13.87 5.12
C PHE A 12 -4.58 -14.05 6.41
N TRP A 13 -5.24 -14.52 7.46
CA TRP A 13 -4.59 -14.85 8.73
C TRP A 13 -3.50 -15.92 8.55
N ASN A 14 -3.71 -16.91 7.69
CA ASN A 14 -2.70 -17.93 7.42
C ASN A 14 -1.48 -17.37 6.65
N LEU A 15 -1.66 -16.39 5.76
CA LEU A 15 -0.54 -15.75 5.06
C LEU A 15 0.43 -15.06 6.04
N LEU A 16 -0.13 -14.43 7.07
CA LEU A 16 0.63 -13.74 8.12
C LEU A 16 1.33 -14.70 9.09
N GLY A 17 0.80 -15.93 9.26
CA GLY A 17 1.35 -16.91 10.19
C GLY A 17 2.59 -17.69 9.70
N HIS A 18 2.96 -17.56 8.43
CA HIS A 18 4.03 -18.35 7.81
C HIS A 18 5.35 -17.58 7.58
N LEU A 19 5.50 -16.39 8.18
CA LEU A 19 6.56 -15.45 7.80
C LEU A 19 7.94 -15.71 8.43
N LYS A 20 8.03 -16.53 9.48
CA LYS A 20 9.32 -17.01 10.02
C LYS A 20 9.26 -18.48 10.42
N HIS A 21 9.35 -19.39 9.46
CA HIS A 21 9.56 -20.80 9.78
C HIS A 21 11.05 -21.15 9.79
N THR A 22 11.76 -20.75 10.85
CA THR A 22 13.09 -21.30 11.17
C THR A 22 13.32 -21.30 12.68
N THR A 23 12.73 -22.28 13.37
CA THR A 23 13.45 -23.23 14.23
C THR A 23 12.42 -24.15 14.90
N HIS A 24 12.56 -25.46 14.72
CA HIS A 24 11.92 -26.45 15.61
C HIS A 24 12.62 -26.41 16.98
N THR A 25 12.45 -25.31 17.70
CA THR A 25 12.77 -25.22 19.13
C THR A 25 11.54 -25.65 19.90
N THR A 26 11.72 -26.57 20.85
CA THR A 26 10.65 -26.94 21.77
C THR A 26 10.26 -25.70 22.55
N LYS A 27 9.05 -25.18 22.33
CA LYS A 27 8.57 -23.97 23.00
C LYS A 27 8.54 -24.20 24.50
N THR A 28 8.92 -23.18 25.26
CA THR A 28 8.86 -23.23 26.71
C THR A 28 7.40 -23.28 27.19
N HIS A 29 7.20 -23.67 28.44
CA HIS A 29 5.86 -23.70 29.04
C HIS A 29 5.19 -22.31 29.01
N ASP A 30 5.96 -21.25 29.22
CA ASP A 30 5.47 -19.88 29.26
C ASP A 30 5.10 -19.37 27.86
N GLU A 31 5.92 -19.68 26.85
CA GLU A 31 5.62 -19.42 25.43
C GLU A 31 4.32 -20.11 24.99
N GLN A 32 4.13 -21.36 25.39
CA GLN A 32 2.91 -22.11 25.09
C GLN A 32 1.68 -21.49 25.76
N ALA A 33 1.82 -20.99 26.99
CA ALA A 33 0.75 -20.29 27.70
C ALA A 33 0.36 -18.98 27.00
N GLN A 34 1.32 -18.19 26.49
CA GLN A 34 1.05 -16.97 25.73
C GLN A 34 0.32 -17.25 24.40
N ILE A 35 0.72 -18.30 23.68
CA ILE A 35 0.02 -18.75 22.47
C ILE A 35 -1.43 -19.11 22.78
N THR A 36 -1.66 -19.90 23.83
CA THR A 36 -3.02 -20.28 24.27
C THR A 36 -3.84 -19.07 24.69
N TYR A 37 -3.22 -18.08 25.34
CA TYR A 37 -3.88 -16.84 25.71
C TYR A 37 -4.35 -16.05 24.48
N LEU A 38 -3.46 -15.80 23.50
CA LEU A 38 -3.82 -15.08 22.27
C LEU A 38 -4.90 -15.82 21.47
N SER A 39 -4.80 -17.15 21.38
CA SER A 39 -5.80 -17.98 20.72
C SER A 39 -7.18 -17.83 21.39
N THR A 40 -7.21 -17.89 22.73
CA THR A 40 -8.44 -17.71 23.50
C THR A 40 -9.01 -16.30 23.33
N TYR A 41 -8.15 -15.29 23.35
CA TYR A 41 -8.53 -13.89 23.14
C TYR A 41 -9.16 -13.68 21.75
N ALA A 42 -8.52 -14.18 20.69
CA ALA A 42 -9.03 -14.09 19.32
C ALA A 42 -10.39 -14.80 19.18
N GLN A 43 -10.55 -15.95 19.80
CA GLN A 43 -11.81 -16.69 19.77
C GLN A 43 -12.92 -15.94 20.52
N HIS A 44 -12.63 -15.35 21.67
CA HIS A 44 -13.62 -14.67 22.51
C HIS A 44 -14.01 -13.29 21.97
N HIS A 45 -13.04 -12.50 21.50
CA HIS A 45 -13.27 -11.12 21.07
C HIS A 45 -13.60 -11.00 19.58
N PHE A 46 -13.05 -11.88 18.74
CA PHE A 46 -13.19 -11.80 17.27
C PHE A 46 -13.96 -12.99 16.68
N GLY A 47 -14.27 -14.01 17.48
CA GLY A 47 -14.91 -15.24 16.99
C GLY A 47 -14.02 -16.01 16.00
N LYS A 48 -12.70 -15.84 16.09
CA LYS A 48 -11.71 -16.40 15.17
C LYS A 48 -10.95 -17.56 15.82
N SER A 49 -11.00 -18.72 15.14
CA SER A 49 -10.20 -19.89 15.48
C SER A 49 -9.06 -20.04 14.47
N LEU A 50 -7.87 -19.60 14.85
CA LEU A 50 -6.65 -19.67 14.05
C LEU A 50 -5.71 -20.73 14.60
N GLY A 51 -4.79 -21.23 13.77
CA GLY A 51 -3.80 -22.22 14.19
C GLY A 51 -2.82 -21.66 15.22
N SER A 52 -2.28 -22.53 16.08
CA SER A 52 -1.25 -22.16 17.08
C SER A 52 0.00 -21.54 16.45
N ASP A 53 0.31 -21.94 15.22
CA ASP A 53 1.50 -21.49 14.49
C ASP A 53 1.40 -20.01 14.11
N PHE A 54 0.19 -19.54 13.80
CA PHE A 54 -0.06 -18.12 13.55
C PHE A 54 0.26 -17.27 14.79
N PHE A 55 -0.29 -17.65 15.96
CA PHE A 55 -0.06 -16.90 17.20
C PHE A 55 1.40 -16.95 17.65
N ALA A 56 2.08 -18.06 17.37
CA ALA A 56 3.51 -18.16 17.62
C ALA A 56 4.32 -17.22 16.73
N SER A 57 4.06 -17.21 15.42
CA SER A 57 4.72 -16.28 14.50
C SER A 57 4.46 -14.83 14.89
N LEU A 58 3.22 -14.50 15.29
CA LEU A 58 2.86 -13.16 15.74
C LEU A 58 3.62 -12.75 17.02
N LEU A 59 3.77 -13.66 17.97
CA LEU A 59 4.56 -13.43 19.19
C LEU A 59 6.05 -13.31 18.87
N GLU A 60 6.60 -14.18 18.03
CA GLU A 60 8.01 -14.14 17.61
C GLU A 60 8.35 -12.82 16.90
N ASP A 61 7.48 -12.32 16.01
CA ASP A 61 7.64 -11.02 15.35
C ASP A 61 7.55 -9.84 16.33
N ASN A 62 6.92 -10.04 17.49
CA ASN A 62 6.80 -9.06 18.56
C ASN A 62 7.76 -9.33 19.73
N GLU A 63 8.81 -10.14 19.53
CA GLU A 63 9.81 -10.49 20.56
C GLU A 63 9.17 -11.07 21.84
N TRP A 64 8.06 -11.80 21.68
CA TRP A 64 7.23 -12.34 22.75
C TRP A 64 6.62 -11.27 23.70
N ASP A 65 6.52 -10.01 23.24
CA ASP A 65 5.75 -8.96 23.91
C ASP A 65 4.24 -9.15 23.63
N LEU A 66 3.55 -9.72 24.61
CA LEU A 66 2.11 -9.99 24.53
C LEU A 66 1.27 -8.73 24.24
N LYS A 67 1.66 -7.57 24.77
CA LYS A 67 0.89 -6.33 24.59
C LYS A 67 1.00 -5.84 23.15
N ARG A 68 2.19 -5.90 22.55
CA ARG A 68 2.39 -5.55 21.14
C ARG A 68 1.68 -6.54 20.22
N ALA A 69 1.79 -7.84 20.50
CA ALA A 69 1.08 -8.87 19.74
C ALA A 69 -0.45 -8.71 19.78
N LEU A 70 -1.02 -8.35 20.93
CA LEU A 70 -2.45 -8.00 21.04
C LEU A 70 -2.81 -6.74 20.22
N GLY A 71 -1.94 -5.74 20.23
CA GLY A 71 -2.10 -4.52 19.42
C GLY A 71 -2.12 -4.83 17.93
N ASP A 72 -1.17 -5.64 17.46
CA ASP A 72 -1.12 -6.13 16.08
C ASP A 72 -2.40 -6.90 15.73
N LEU A 73 -2.81 -7.85 16.57
CA LEU A 73 -4.04 -8.62 16.37
C LEU A 73 -5.28 -7.72 16.22
N SER A 74 -5.37 -6.64 17.01
CA SER A 74 -6.43 -5.64 16.90
C SER A 74 -6.34 -4.85 15.59
N ASP A 75 -5.13 -4.41 15.20
CA ASP A 75 -4.91 -3.71 13.94
C ASP A 75 -5.36 -4.55 12.74
N TYR A 76 -5.01 -5.85 12.74
CA TYR A 76 -5.44 -6.80 11.72
C TYR A 76 -6.96 -6.91 11.65
N GLU A 77 -7.62 -7.04 12.79
CA GLU A 77 -9.08 -7.22 12.83
C GLU A 77 -9.81 -5.97 12.31
N GLU A 78 -9.38 -4.78 12.72
CA GLU A 78 -9.89 -3.51 12.21
C GLU A 78 -9.74 -3.41 10.69
N ALA A 79 -8.55 -3.70 10.18
CA ALA A 79 -8.28 -3.67 8.76
C ALA A 79 -9.15 -4.68 8.00
N SER A 80 -9.36 -5.89 8.53
CA SER A 80 -10.22 -6.91 7.93
C SER A 80 -11.71 -6.51 7.90
N HIS A 81 -12.10 -5.57 8.77
CA HIS A 81 -13.46 -5.04 8.89
C HIS A 81 -13.75 -3.82 8.02
N GLY A 82 -12.80 -3.33 7.23
CA GLY A 82 -13.03 -2.10 6.46
C GLY A 82 -12.59 -0.82 7.17
N ILE A 83 -12.09 -0.91 8.39
CA ILE A 83 -11.83 0.27 9.22
C ILE A 83 -10.49 0.87 8.84
N LEU A 84 -10.52 2.11 8.35
CA LEU A 84 -9.35 2.93 8.12
C LEU A 84 -9.26 3.98 9.23
N ILE A 85 -8.13 4.04 9.91
CA ILE A 85 -7.87 4.99 11.00
C ILE A 85 -7.67 6.38 10.40
N GLU A 86 -8.22 7.41 11.04
CA GLU A 86 -8.04 8.80 10.60
C GLU A 86 -6.56 9.24 10.69
N PRO A 87 -6.11 10.18 9.84
CA PRO A 87 -4.78 10.77 9.96
C PRO A 87 -4.49 11.29 11.38
N PRO A 88 -3.24 11.17 11.88
CA PRO A 88 -2.87 11.73 13.17
C PRO A 88 -3.11 13.24 13.20
N ALA A 89 -3.80 13.72 14.25
CA ALA A 89 -4.07 15.14 14.41
C ALA A 89 -2.75 15.91 14.69
N GLU A 90 -2.63 17.14 14.20
CA GLU A 90 -1.42 17.97 14.39
C GLU A 90 -1.05 18.18 15.87
N GLN A 91 -2.03 18.16 16.76
CA GLN A 91 -1.83 18.34 18.20
C GLN A 91 -1.39 17.04 18.91
N GLN A 92 -1.43 15.91 18.23
CA GLN A 92 -1.06 14.62 18.79
C GLN A 92 0.46 14.46 18.69
N GLN A 93 1.14 14.48 19.85
CA GLN A 93 2.56 14.09 19.93
C GLN A 93 2.68 12.56 19.77
N LEU A 94 2.54 12.09 18.54
CA LEU A 94 2.70 10.69 18.17
C LEU A 94 4.05 10.50 17.49
N SER A 95 4.84 9.56 18.00
CA SER A 95 6.06 9.13 17.32
C SER A 95 5.70 8.14 16.21
N LEU A 96 5.85 8.55 14.96
CA LEU A 96 5.63 7.68 13.80
C LEU A 96 6.87 6.81 13.59
N LEU A 97 6.82 5.55 14.02
CA LEU A 97 7.95 4.63 13.93
C LEU A 97 8.22 4.19 12.48
N GLY A 98 7.17 4.01 11.69
CA GLY A 98 7.27 3.62 10.28
C GLY A 98 7.67 2.15 10.06
N PRO A 99 7.90 1.78 8.78
CA PRO A 99 8.29 0.45 8.38
C PRO A 99 9.80 0.22 8.37
N GLU A 100 10.17 -1.00 8.74
CA GLU A 100 11.51 -1.54 8.53
C GLU A 100 11.69 -1.99 7.09
N ASN A 101 12.81 -1.62 6.48
CA ASN A 101 13.10 -1.93 5.09
C ASN A 101 13.38 -3.43 4.90
N ASP A 102 12.49 -4.13 4.19
CA ASP A 102 12.64 -5.55 3.89
C ASP A 102 13.74 -5.78 2.84
N GLY A 103 14.81 -6.45 3.25
CA GLY A 103 15.95 -6.79 2.39
C GLY A 103 16.72 -5.58 1.84
N GLY A 104 16.48 -4.38 2.36
CA GLY A 104 17.09 -3.14 1.84
C GLY A 104 16.45 -2.61 0.55
N THR A 105 15.39 -3.23 0.05
CA THR A 105 14.81 -2.91 -1.25
C THR A 105 13.36 -2.40 -1.21
N SER A 106 12.70 -2.33 -0.05
CA SER A 106 11.26 -1.97 0.04
C SER A 106 10.95 -0.48 0.12
N CYS A 107 11.95 0.39 0.20
CA CYS A 107 11.75 1.81 0.52
C CYS A 107 10.81 2.58 -0.43
N TYR A 108 10.65 2.10 -1.68
CA TYR A 108 9.70 2.66 -2.64
C TYR A 108 8.24 2.45 -2.21
N ILE A 109 7.93 1.30 -1.59
CA ILE A 109 6.62 1.00 -1.00
C ILE A 109 6.38 1.90 0.20
N ASP A 110 7.36 1.92 1.11
CA ASP A 110 7.29 2.63 2.39
C ASP A 110 7.04 4.13 2.18
N SER A 111 7.83 4.73 1.29
CA SER A 111 7.75 6.15 0.95
C SER A 111 6.45 6.49 0.23
N LEU A 112 5.98 5.61 -0.67
CA LEU A 112 4.73 5.81 -1.40
C LEU A 112 3.53 5.84 -0.46
N LEU A 113 3.38 4.81 0.38
CA LEU A 113 2.23 4.72 1.28
C LEU A 113 2.26 5.82 2.33
N PHE A 114 3.44 6.20 2.81
CA PHE A 114 3.59 7.35 3.70
C PHE A 114 3.09 8.63 3.01
N ALA A 115 3.56 8.92 1.79
CA ALA A 115 3.16 10.13 1.06
C ALA A 115 1.67 10.15 0.70
N MET A 116 1.09 9.00 0.35
CA MET A 116 -0.32 8.90 -0.02
C MET A 116 -1.26 9.04 1.18
N TYR A 117 -0.91 8.49 2.34
CA TYR A 117 -1.90 8.25 3.39
C TYR A 117 -1.60 8.89 4.75
N ILE A 118 -0.41 9.42 5.02
CA ILE A 118 -0.13 9.89 6.39
C ILE A 118 -0.99 11.10 6.78
N SER A 119 -1.11 12.08 5.89
CA SER A 119 -1.87 13.32 6.12
C SER A 119 -2.92 13.61 5.05
N ASN A 120 -2.89 12.86 3.94
CA ASN A 120 -3.80 13.04 2.82
C ASN A 120 -4.89 11.97 2.85
N THR A 121 -6.15 12.39 2.76
CA THR A 121 -7.32 11.50 2.75
C THR A 121 -7.91 11.31 1.35
N ALA A 122 -7.36 11.97 0.32
CA ALA A 122 -7.84 11.85 -1.06
C ALA A 122 -7.77 10.42 -1.60
N PHE A 123 -6.87 9.59 -1.06
CA PHE A 123 -6.69 8.19 -1.46
C PHE A 123 -7.42 7.19 -0.55
N ASP A 124 -8.01 7.64 0.57
CA ASP A 124 -8.75 6.79 1.52
C ASP A 124 -9.89 6.01 0.88
N PRO A 125 -10.63 6.55 -0.11
CA PRO A 125 -11.65 5.78 -0.83
C PRO A 125 -11.12 4.50 -1.47
N LEU A 126 -9.85 4.46 -1.93
CA LEU A 126 -9.23 3.24 -2.49
C LEU A 126 -9.16 2.11 -1.44
N LEU A 127 -9.06 2.48 -0.16
CA LEU A 127 -8.95 1.55 0.95
C LEU A 127 -10.26 1.35 1.70
N THR A 128 -11.37 2.01 1.37
CA THR A 128 -12.63 1.90 2.15
C THR A 128 -13.83 1.44 1.34
N TYR A 129 -13.75 1.48 0.01
CA TYR A 129 -14.85 0.98 -0.80
C TYR A 129 -15.01 -0.55 -0.72
N ASP A 130 -16.26 -1.00 -0.74
CA ASP A 130 -16.59 -2.42 -0.72
C ASP A 130 -16.29 -3.06 -2.08
N ILE A 131 -15.41 -4.05 -2.07
CA ILE A 131 -15.17 -4.94 -3.22
C ILE A 131 -16.01 -6.20 -3.00
N LEU A 132 -16.90 -6.52 -3.95
CA LEU A 132 -17.74 -7.71 -3.79
C LEU A 132 -16.88 -8.98 -3.83
N PRO A 133 -17.10 -9.95 -2.92
CA PRO A 133 -16.30 -11.18 -2.86
C PRO A 133 -16.37 -12.09 -4.10
N SER A 134 -17.31 -11.83 -5.01
CA SER A 134 -17.42 -12.50 -6.31
C SER A 134 -16.43 -11.98 -7.34
N ASP A 135 -15.90 -10.78 -7.15
CA ASP A 135 -15.30 -10.02 -8.24
C ASP A 135 -13.79 -10.25 -8.30
N ASN A 136 -13.09 -10.09 -7.16
CA ASN A 136 -11.65 -10.29 -7.13
C ASN A 136 -11.13 -10.53 -5.70
N GLU A 137 -10.76 -11.78 -5.39
CA GLU A 137 -10.22 -12.15 -4.06
C GLU A 137 -8.86 -11.49 -3.76
N ILE A 138 -8.00 -11.40 -4.77
CA ILE A 138 -6.65 -10.84 -4.63
C ILE A 138 -6.72 -9.33 -4.37
N LYS A 139 -7.63 -8.63 -5.04
CA LYS A 139 -7.88 -7.20 -4.82
C LYS A 139 -8.37 -6.91 -3.39
N ILE A 140 -9.26 -7.75 -2.84
CA ILE A 140 -9.70 -7.66 -1.44
C ILE A 140 -8.54 -7.88 -0.47
N GLN A 141 -7.70 -8.87 -0.76
CA GLN A 141 -6.53 -9.19 0.04
C GLN A 141 -5.53 -8.02 0.05
N LEU A 142 -5.22 -7.49 -1.13
CA LEU A 142 -4.35 -6.32 -1.29
C LEU A 142 -4.90 -5.10 -0.56
N GLN A 143 -6.19 -4.79 -0.73
CA GLN A 143 -6.85 -3.69 -0.03
C GLN A 143 -6.72 -3.85 1.50
N THR A 144 -6.89 -5.07 2.00
CA THR A 144 -6.80 -5.38 3.43
C THR A 144 -5.37 -5.19 3.97
N VAL A 145 -4.34 -5.70 3.29
CA VAL A 145 -2.93 -5.47 3.69
C VAL A 145 -2.59 -3.98 3.65
N MET A 146 -3.00 -3.28 2.60
CA MET A 146 -2.73 -1.85 2.47
C MET A 146 -3.41 -1.05 3.57
N ARG A 147 -4.68 -1.33 3.86
CA ARG A 147 -5.42 -0.71 4.96
C ARG A 147 -4.74 -0.94 6.30
N LEU A 148 -4.27 -2.16 6.55
CA LEU A 148 -3.52 -2.47 7.75
C LEU A 148 -2.20 -1.71 7.81
N PHE A 149 -1.42 -1.68 6.72
CA PHE A 149 -0.17 -0.92 6.64
C PHE A 149 -0.41 0.55 7.01
N VAL A 150 -1.44 1.16 6.42
CA VAL A 150 -1.82 2.55 6.66
C VAL A 150 -2.32 2.76 8.09
N ASN A 151 -3.13 1.85 8.65
CA ASN A 151 -3.57 1.93 10.03
C ASN A 151 -2.38 1.92 11.00
N LYS A 152 -1.42 1.03 10.79
CA LYS A 152 -0.20 0.98 11.59
C LYS A 152 0.61 2.27 11.47
N LEU A 153 0.77 2.81 10.26
CA LEU A 153 1.40 4.12 10.04
C LEU A 153 0.69 5.23 10.82
N ARG A 154 -0.63 5.39 10.67
CA ARG A 154 -1.41 6.45 11.30
C ARG A 154 -1.46 6.32 12.82
N LYS A 155 -1.41 5.10 13.36
CA LYS A 155 -1.27 4.82 14.80
C LYS A 155 0.16 4.98 15.34
N GLY A 156 1.14 5.25 14.47
CA GLY A 156 2.56 5.33 14.85
C GLY A 156 3.15 4.00 15.29
N HIS A 157 2.50 2.88 14.94
CA HIS A 157 2.98 1.55 15.24
C HIS A 157 4.18 1.20 14.34
N PHE A 158 5.10 0.41 14.89
CA PHE A 158 6.20 -0.17 14.12
C PHE A 158 5.65 -1.19 13.11
N ILE A 159 6.21 -1.21 11.91
CA ILE A 159 5.89 -2.18 10.87
C ILE A 159 7.15 -2.99 10.58
N SER A 160 7.18 -4.26 10.99
CA SER A 160 8.37 -5.11 10.86
C SER A 160 8.68 -5.51 9.43
N ALA A 161 9.93 -5.89 9.13
CA ALA A 161 10.31 -6.41 7.82
C ALA A 161 9.48 -7.65 7.42
N SER A 162 9.13 -8.52 8.38
CA SER A 162 8.22 -9.66 8.15
C SER A 162 6.89 -9.21 7.55
N TYR A 163 6.33 -8.11 8.07
CA TYR A 163 5.08 -7.54 7.58
C TYR A 163 5.23 -6.96 6.17
N VAL A 164 6.29 -6.17 5.93
CA VAL A 164 6.58 -5.61 4.60
C VAL A 164 6.79 -6.72 3.57
N HIS A 165 7.46 -7.81 3.96
CA HIS A 165 7.62 -8.99 3.13
C HIS A 165 6.30 -9.67 2.79
N CYS A 166 5.37 -9.77 3.75
CA CYS A 166 4.01 -10.25 3.49
C CYS A 166 3.29 -9.37 2.47
N PHE A 167 3.41 -8.05 2.63
CA PHE A 167 2.81 -7.12 1.69
C PHE A 167 3.36 -7.27 0.27
N ARG A 168 4.68 -7.46 0.13
CA ARG A 168 5.31 -7.77 -1.17
C ARG A 168 4.78 -9.05 -1.80
N LYS A 169 4.56 -10.11 -1.00
CA LYS A 169 3.92 -11.34 -1.50
C LYS A 169 2.50 -11.08 -2.02
N VAL A 170 1.70 -10.29 -1.31
CA VAL A 170 0.35 -9.94 -1.76
C VAL A 170 0.37 -9.07 -3.02
N LEU A 171 1.34 -8.16 -3.14
CA LEU A 171 1.58 -7.41 -4.38
C LEU A 171 1.90 -8.37 -5.54
N GLU A 172 2.79 -9.34 -5.34
CA GLU A 172 3.13 -10.34 -6.35
C GLU A 172 1.93 -11.21 -6.75
N GLU A 173 1.12 -11.65 -5.78
CA GLU A 173 -0.15 -12.34 -6.05
C GLU A 173 -1.11 -11.47 -6.87
N ALA A 174 -1.06 -10.14 -6.69
CA ALA A 174 -1.77 -9.15 -7.49
C ALA A 174 -1.11 -8.80 -8.82
N ALA A 175 -0.13 -9.61 -9.27
CA ALA A 175 0.63 -9.45 -10.50
C ALA A 175 1.61 -8.27 -10.52
N TRP A 176 2.07 -7.79 -9.36
CA TRP A 176 3.23 -6.92 -9.28
C TRP A 176 4.52 -7.71 -9.53
N HIS A 177 5.35 -7.26 -10.47
CA HIS A 177 6.60 -7.92 -10.83
C HIS A 177 7.84 -7.32 -10.14
N GLY A 178 7.81 -7.20 -8.82
CA GLY A 178 8.91 -6.57 -8.05
C GLY A 178 10.11 -7.47 -7.73
N LYS A 179 10.36 -8.50 -8.54
CA LYS A 179 11.48 -9.43 -8.36
C LYS A 179 12.40 -9.40 -9.57
N ASP A 180 13.70 -9.51 -9.31
CA ASP A 180 14.72 -9.63 -10.33
C ASP A 180 14.65 -10.98 -11.08
N SER A 181 15.50 -11.14 -12.10
CA SER A 181 15.60 -12.39 -12.87
C SER A 181 15.97 -13.62 -12.04
N ASN A 182 16.48 -13.43 -10.82
CA ASN A 182 16.87 -14.50 -9.91
C ASN A 182 15.76 -14.82 -8.88
N GLY A 183 14.64 -14.10 -8.91
CA GLY A 183 13.52 -14.26 -7.99
C GLY A 183 13.71 -13.53 -6.64
N ASN A 184 14.67 -12.63 -6.54
CA ASN A 184 14.89 -11.82 -5.33
C ASN A 184 14.11 -10.50 -5.41
N TRP A 185 13.61 -10.02 -4.28
CA TRP A 185 12.94 -8.71 -4.22
C TRP A 185 13.90 -7.58 -4.56
N SER A 186 13.60 -6.86 -5.64
CA SER A 186 14.39 -5.73 -6.14
C SER A 186 13.83 -4.38 -5.66
N GLN A 187 14.64 -3.34 -5.84
CA GLN A 187 14.15 -1.96 -5.79
C GLN A 187 13.42 -1.67 -7.09
N GLU A 188 12.29 -0.98 -6.98
CA GLU A 188 11.43 -0.64 -8.12
C GLU A 188 11.14 0.87 -8.14
N ASP A 189 10.58 1.35 -9.25
CA ASP A 189 10.16 2.73 -9.38
C ASP A 189 8.86 2.99 -8.60
N THR A 190 8.88 3.99 -7.73
CA THR A 190 7.71 4.44 -6.95
C THR A 190 6.53 4.85 -7.83
N SER A 191 6.80 5.47 -8.99
CA SER A 191 5.76 5.90 -9.93
C SER A 191 5.07 4.72 -10.61
N GLU A 192 5.82 3.63 -10.92
CA GLU A 192 5.24 2.39 -11.44
C GLU A 192 4.35 1.71 -10.40
N LEU A 193 4.80 1.64 -9.14
CA LEU A 193 3.98 1.10 -8.05
C LEU A 193 2.71 1.95 -7.84
N PHE A 194 2.81 3.28 -7.91
CA PHE A 194 1.65 4.16 -7.84
C PHE A 194 0.66 3.88 -8.96
N MET A 195 1.13 3.78 -10.20
CA MET A 195 0.27 3.47 -11.35
C MET A 195 -0.39 2.10 -11.20
N PHE A 196 0.36 1.08 -10.77
CA PHE A 196 -0.16 -0.25 -10.50
C PHE A 196 -1.27 -0.26 -9.43
N ILE A 197 -1.04 0.37 -8.27
CA ILE A 197 -2.02 0.44 -7.18
C ILE A 197 -3.28 1.18 -7.66
N THR A 198 -3.10 2.33 -8.30
CA THR A 198 -4.22 3.17 -8.74
C THR A 198 -5.00 2.55 -9.91
N GLU A 199 -4.36 1.73 -10.73
CA GLU A 199 -5.04 0.91 -11.73
C GLU A 199 -5.83 -0.22 -11.09
N ILE A 200 -5.22 -0.98 -10.18
CA ILE A 200 -5.90 -2.08 -9.50
C ILE A 200 -7.15 -1.61 -8.77
N PHE A 201 -7.10 -0.46 -8.11
CA PHE A 201 -8.24 0.10 -7.36
C PHE A 201 -9.10 1.06 -8.18
N ASP A 202 -8.93 1.08 -9.51
CA ASP A 202 -9.75 1.86 -10.44
C ASP A 202 -9.83 3.35 -10.09
N LEU A 203 -8.71 3.95 -9.63
CA LEU A 203 -8.66 5.38 -9.37
C LEU A 203 -9.06 6.13 -10.65
N PRO A 204 -10.01 7.07 -10.57
CA PRO A 204 -10.44 7.83 -11.74
C PRO A 204 -9.28 8.60 -12.39
N TYR A 205 -9.30 8.69 -13.71
CA TYR A 205 -8.37 9.55 -14.44
C TYR A 205 -8.77 11.02 -14.29
N LEU A 206 -7.75 11.89 -14.27
CA LEU A 206 -7.92 13.33 -14.38
C LEU A 206 -8.03 13.70 -15.86
N PRO A 207 -9.15 14.32 -16.30
CA PRO A 207 -9.29 14.80 -17.66
C PRO A 207 -8.58 16.15 -17.82
N PHE A 208 -7.74 16.25 -18.84
CA PHE A 208 -7.07 17.48 -19.28
C PHE A 208 -7.55 17.83 -20.68
N GLN A 209 -7.93 19.09 -20.88
CA GLN A 209 -8.20 19.62 -22.21
C GLN A 209 -6.92 20.28 -22.75
N ILE A 210 -6.46 19.80 -23.89
CA ILE A 210 -5.33 20.35 -24.64
C ILE A 210 -5.90 21.07 -25.86
N ARG A 211 -5.46 22.31 -26.07
CA ARG A 211 -5.79 23.11 -27.25
C ARG A 211 -4.52 23.43 -28.02
N LEU A 212 -4.48 23.02 -29.28
CA LEU A 212 -3.39 23.34 -30.20
C LEU A 212 -3.65 24.69 -30.83
N PHE A 213 -2.66 25.59 -30.72
CA PHE A 213 -2.69 26.88 -31.41
C PHE A 213 -1.74 26.81 -32.61
N HIS A 214 -2.28 27.03 -33.81
CA HIS A 214 -1.49 27.12 -35.04
C HIS A 214 -2.01 28.21 -35.97
N GLY A 215 -1.19 28.63 -36.94
CA GLY A 215 -1.54 29.70 -37.89
C GLY A 215 -2.56 29.32 -38.98
N ALA A 216 -3.06 28.08 -39.00
CA ALA A 216 -4.13 27.65 -39.90
C ALA A 216 -5.52 27.86 -39.27
N ASN A 217 -6.58 27.72 -40.07
CA ASN A 217 -7.96 27.79 -39.60
C ASN A 217 -8.24 26.72 -38.53
N HIS A 218 -9.04 27.08 -37.53
CA HIS A 218 -9.46 26.18 -36.47
C HIS A 218 -10.13 24.92 -37.03
N ASP A 219 -9.69 23.76 -36.59
CA ASP A 219 -10.26 22.45 -36.91
C ASP A 219 -10.77 21.75 -35.62
N MET A 220 -11.69 20.80 -35.76
CA MET A 220 -12.16 19.96 -34.66
C MET A 220 -11.03 19.15 -34.00
N ASN A 221 -9.91 18.95 -34.71
CA ASN A 221 -8.73 18.24 -34.22
C ASN A 221 -7.81 19.09 -33.33
N ASP A 222 -8.08 20.39 -33.18
CA ASP A 222 -7.29 21.32 -32.37
C ASP A 222 -7.55 21.16 -30.87
N ASP A 223 -8.75 20.72 -30.50
CA ASP A 223 -9.15 20.42 -29.13
C ASP A 223 -9.07 18.91 -28.89
N ARG A 224 -8.25 18.49 -27.91
CA ARG A 224 -8.12 17.08 -27.50
C ARG A 224 -8.31 16.93 -26.00
N VAL A 225 -8.99 15.88 -25.59
CA VAL A 225 -9.07 15.49 -24.17
C VAL A 225 -8.08 14.36 -23.93
N MET A 226 -7.18 14.56 -22.98
CA MET A 226 -6.27 13.55 -22.46
C MET A 226 -6.73 13.15 -21.06
N THR A 227 -6.53 11.91 -20.66
CA THR A 227 -6.86 11.41 -19.32
C THR A 227 -5.64 10.76 -18.71
N ASP A 228 -5.19 11.24 -17.55
CA ASP A 228 -4.00 10.72 -16.86
C ASP A 228 -4.22 10.71 -15.35
N ARG A 229 -3.50 9.88 -14.60
CA ARG A 229 -3.48 9.88 -13.12
C ARG A 229 -2.29 10.65 -12.56
N THR A 230 -1.27 10.89 -13.38
CA THR A 230 -0.06 11.61 -13.00
C THR A 230 0.30 12.69 -14.02
N ILE A 231 1.12 13.65 -13.62
CA ILE A 231 1.71 14.63 -14.53
C ILE A 231 3.23 14.43 -14.46
N THR A 232 3.84 14.04 -15.58
CA THR A 232 5.29 13.86 -15.67
C THR A 232 5.93 15.18 -16.06
N LEU A 233 6.70 15.78 -15.15
CA LEU A 233 7.39 17.05 -15.38
C LEU A 233 8.86 16.79 -15.69
N ALA A 234 9.33 17.28 -16.84
CA ALA A 234 10.74 17.22 -17.20
C ALA A 234 11.55 18.22 -16.36
N ILE A 235 12.61 17.75 -15.71
CA ILE A 235 13.56 18.62 -15.01
C ILE A 235 14.52 19.19 -16.06
N GLN A 236 14.47 20.50 -16.28
CA GLN A 236 15.41 21.18 -17.18
C GLN A 236 16.80 21.24 -16.54
N ASP A 237 17.84 20.86 -17.28
CA ASP A 237 19.24 21.00 -16.83
C ASP A 237 19.67 22.47 -16.90
N GLN A 238 19.33 23.24 -15.86
CA GLN A 238 19.82 24.60 -15.67
C GLN A 238 20.89 24.61 -14.59
N GLN A 239 22.13 24.38 -15.00
CA GLN A 239 23.30 24.44 -14.12
C GLN A 239 23.27 25.72 -13.27
N ASN A 240 23.24 25.55 -11.94
CA ASN A 240 23.25 26.60 -10.91
C ASN A 240 22.01 27.50 -10.76
N LYS A 241 20.86 27.18 -11.37
CA LYS A 241 19.60 27.91 -11.08
C LYS A 241 18.68 27.08 -10.19
N ARG A 242 18.10 27.71 -9.15
CA ARG A 242 17.01 27.09 -8.38
C ARG A 242 15.80 26.93 -9.31
N LEU A 243 15.39 25.70 -9.54
CA LEU A 243 14.17 25.35 -10.25
C LEU A 243 12.98 25.40 -9.29
N ARG A 244 11.86 25.98 -9.74
CA ARG A 244 10.61 26.01 -8.99
C ARG A 244 9.61 25.07 -9.67
N LEU A 245 8.76 24.42 -8.88
CA LEU A 245 7.72 23.53 -9.40
C LEU A 245 6.74 24.30 -10.29
N GLU A 246 6.43 25.54 -9.93
CA GLU A 246 5.56 26.42 -10.71
C GLU A 246 6.13 26.68 -12.10
N ASP A 247 7.45 26.87 -12.22
CA ASP A 247 8.12 27.07 -13.51
C ASP A 247 8.03 25.81 -14.38
N MET A 248 8.20 24.62 -13.77
CA MET A 248 8.08 23.33 -14.47
C MET A 248 6.65 23.05 -14.94
N LEU A 249 5.65 23.40 -14.12
CA LEU A 249 4.23 23.28 -14.50
C LEU A 249 3.87 24.25 -15.62
N LEU A 250 4.35 25.49 -15.56
CA LEU A 250 4.15 26.46 -16.63
C LEU A 250 4.76 25.97 -17.94
N ASP A 251 5.97 25.41 -17.89
CA ASP A 251 6.62 24.82 -19.05
C ASP A 251 5.81 23.65 -19.64
N TYR A 252 5.38 22.71 -18.78
CA TYR A 252 4.56 21.57 -19.17
C TYR A 252 3.24 21.97 -19.84
N PHE A 253 2.54 22.98 -19.32
CA PHE A 253 1.23 23.38 -19.86
C PHE A 253 1.32 24.35 -21.03
N TYR A 254 2.35 25.19 -21.13
CA TYR A 254 2.36 26.32 -22.06
C TYR A 254 3.51 26.32 -23.08
N ASN A 255 4.60 25.60 -22.85
CA ASN A 255 5.79 25.68 -23.71
C ASN A 255 5.95 24.49 -24.67
N ASN A 256 4.94 23.64 -24.79
CA ASN A 256 4.87 22.59 -25.82
C ASN A 256 4.59 23.17 -27.21
N VAL A 257 5.57 23.88 -27.79
CA VAL A 257 5.49 24.41 -29.16
C VAL A 257 5.89 23.32 -30.14
N ILE A 258 4.91 22.75 -30.85
CA ILE A 258 5.18 21.82 -31.96
C ILE A 258 5.57 22.64 -33.19
N THR A 259 6.88 22.80 -33.44
CA THR A 259 7.39 23.38 -34.68
C THR A 259 7.63 22.29 -35.74
N GLY A 260 7.29 22.57 -37.01
CA GLY A 260 7.71 21.70 -38.12
C GLY A 260 6.67 20.68 -38.61
N ILE A 261 5.37 20.90 -38.35
CA ILE A 261 4.30 20.13 -38.99
C ILE A 261 4.37 20.40 -40.50
N LYS A 262 4.95 19.46 -41.27
CA LYS A 262 4.85 19.45 -42.73
C LYS A 262 3.58 18.71 -43.12
N ARG A 263 2.76 19.35 -43.95
CA ARG A 263 1.62 18.70 -44.58
C ARG A 263 2.16 17.69 -45.60
N GLU A 264 1.79 16.43 -45.45
CA GLU A 264 1.75 15.49 -46.59
C GLU A 264 0.51 15.77 -47.44
#